data_AF-A0ABD6LRH6-F1
#
_entry.id   AF-A0ABD6LRH6-F1
#
_cell.length_a   1.000
_cell.length_b   1.000
_cell.length_c   1.000
_cell.angle_alpha   90.00
_cell.angle_beta   90.00
_cell.angle_gamma   90.00
#
_symmetry.space_group_name_H-M   'P 1'
#
loop_
_entity.id
_entity.type
_entity.pdbx_description
1 polymer ?
#
loop_
_entity_poly.entity_id
_entity_poly.type
_entity_poly.pdbx_seq_one_letter_code
_entity_poly.pdbx_strand_id
1 'polypeptide(L)'
;KLHTAFHYALNNRQEFFNYLEDGHCSISNSLAENCIRPFVIGRKNWLFAGSPKGAAASAGIYTLVETAKANGLDAMKYIKYILSDMPGSTFPKNPEYPDDYLPWEPMVQERCR
;
A
#
# COMPACT_ATOMS: atom_id res chain seq x y z
N LYS A 1 -32.54 0.89 -0.95
CA LYS A 1 -31.25 0.17 -1.00
C LYS A 1 -30.87 -0.20 -2.44
N LEU A 2 -31.68 -0.99 -3.15
CA LEU A 2 -31.44 -1.35 -4.57
C LEU A 2 -31.38 -0.15 -5.52
N HIS A 3 -32.33 0.78 -5.43
CA HIS A 3 -32.32 2.03 -6.20
C HIS A 3 -31.01 2.81 -6.05
N THR A 4 -30.54 3.01 -4.81
CA THR A 4 -29.27 3.71 -4.51
C THR A 4 -28.06 2.97 -5.10
N ALA A 5 -28.00 1.65 -4.96
CA ALA A 5 -26.92 0.85 -5.53
C ALA A 5 -26.91 0.90 -7.07
N PHE A 6 -28.09 0.88 -7.69
CA PHE A 6 -28.24 1.00 -9.13
C PHE A 6 -27.76 2.37 -9.64
N HIS A 7 -28.19 3.46 -9.00
CA HIS A 7 -27.71 4.80 -9.33
C HIS A 7 -26.22 4.96 -9.11
N TYR A 8 -25.66 4.39 -8.03
CA TYR A 8 -24.23 4.39 -7.79
C TYR A 8 -23.48 3.70 -8.94
N ALA A 9 -23.96 2.54 -9.38
CA ALA A 9 -23.34 1.81 -10.50
C ALA A 9 -23.45 2.54 -11.84
N LEU A 10 -24.57 3.20 -12.10
CA LEU A 10 -24.73 4.03 -13.31
C LEU A 10 -23.80 5.25 -13.29
N ASN A 11 -23.68 5.92 -12.15
CA ASN A 11 -22.88 7.14 -12.02
C ASN A 11 -21.37 6.86 -12.11
N ASN A 12 -20.91 5.66 -11.74
CA ASN A 12 -19.50 5.26 -11.78
C ASN A 12 -19.22 4.23 -12.91
N ARG A 13 -20.09 4.19 -13.93
CA ARG A 13 -20.01 3.18 -14.99
C ARG A 13 -18.69 3.24 -15.75
N GLN A 14 -18.16 4.44 -15.98
CA GLN A 14 -16.93 4.63 -16.73
C GLN A 14 -15.75 4.01 -15.95
N GLU A 15 -15.65 4.32 -14.67
CA GLU A 15 -14.61 3.81 -13.77
C GLU A 15 -14.70 2.29 -13.60
N PHE A 16 -15.92 1.75 -13.49
CA PHE A 16 -16.14 0.30 -13.45
C PHE A 16 -15.75 -0.40 -14.74
N PHE A 17 -15.65 0.30 -15.86
CA PHE A 17 -15.29 -0.28 -17.15
C PHE A 17 -13.80 -0.13 -17.47
N ASN A 18 -13.00 0.51 -16.62
CA ASN A 18 -11.56 0.66 -16.81
C ASN A 18 -10.83 -0.69 -16.97
N TYR A 19 -11.35 -1.78 -16.38
CA TYR A 19 -10.76 -3.12 -16.60
C TYR A 19 -10.89 -3.63 -18.04
N LEU A 20 -11.77 -3.03 -18.85
CA LEU A 20 -11.87 -3.31 -20.28
C LEU A 20 -10.79 -2.58 -21.09
N GLU A 21 -10.21 -1.51 -20.52
CA GLU A 21 -9.13 -0.74 -21.14
C GLU A 21 -7.75 -1.35 -20.82
N ASP A 22 -7.60 -1.97 -19.65
CA ASP A 22 -6.35 -2.62 -19.21
C ASP A 22 -6.60 -4.03 -18.64
N GLY A 23 -6.08 -5.05 -19.33
CA GLY A 23 -6.19 -6.46 -18.92
C GLY A 23 -5.41 -6.82 -17.65
N HIS A 24 -4.54 -5.93 -17.16
CA HIS A 24 -3.89 -6.10 -15.85
C HIS A 24 -4.82 -5.73 -14.68
N CYS A 25 -5.91 -5.00 -14.94
CA CYS A 25 -6.89 -4.65 -13.93
C CYS A 25 -7.84 -5.83 -13.64
N SER A 26 -8.06 -6.11 -12.36
CA SER A 26 -9.07 -7.09 -11.95
C SER A 26 -10.48 -6.52 -12.08
N ILE A 27 -11.42 -7.30 -12.61
CA ILE A 27 -12.85 -6.95 -12.66
C ILE A 27 -13.45 -6.74 -11.26
N SER A 28 -12.90 -7.41 -10.25
CA SER A 28 -13.34 -7.28 -8.86
C SER A 28 -12.29 -6.59 -8.00
N ASN A 29 -12.76 -5.87 -7.00
CA ASN A 29 -11.93 -5.23 -5.98
C ASN A 29 -11.57 -6.19 -4.83
N SER A 30 -11.92 -7.48 -4.91
CA SER A 30 -11.78 -8.43 -3.80
C SER A 30 -10.33 -8.57 -3.32
N LEU A 31 -9.35 -8.46 -4.22
CA LEU A 31 -7.93 -8.44 -3.87
C LEU A 31 -7.59 -7.23 -2.99
N ALA A 32 -7.97 -6.03 -3.42
CA ALA A 32 -7.73 -4.80 -2.67
C ALA A 32 -8.44 -4.82 -1.30
N GLU A 33 -9.69 -5.31 -1.25
CA GLU A 33 -10.42 -5.49 0.01
C GLU A 33 -9.75 -6.51 0.94
N ASN A 34 -9.19 -7.58 0.38
CA ASN A 34 -8.42 -8.56 1.15
C ASN A 34 -7.13 -7.96 1.72
N CYS A 35 -6.40 -7.17 0.93
CA CYS A 35 -5.17 -6.51 1.35
C CYS A 35 -5.41 -5.48 2.48
N ILE A 36 -6.50 -4.70 2.41
CA ILE A 36 -6.78 -3.68 3.44
C ILE A 36 -7.43 -4.25 4.71
N ARG A 37 -8.04 -5.45 4.64
CA ARG A 37 -8.77 -6.04 5.78
C ARG A 37 -7.96 -6.17 7.07
N PRO A 38 -6.70 -6.66 7.07
CA PRO A 38 -5.88 -6.75 8.28
C PRO A 38 -5.71 -5.38 8.97
N PHE A 39 -5.51 -4.31 8.19
CA PHE A 39 -5.42 -2.95 8.70
C PHE A 39 -6.73 -2.50 9.36
N VAL A 40 -7.87 -2.73 8.70
CA VAL A 40 -9.19 -2.34 9.23
C VAL A 40 -9.51 -3.06 10.54
N ILE A 41 -9.21 -4.36 10.62
CA ILE A 41 -9.38 -5.17 11.84
C ILE A 41 -8.43 -4.68 12.93
N GLY A 42 -7.15 -4.46 12.60
CA GLY A 42 -6.13 -3.96 13.52
C GLY A 42 -6.53 -2.61 14.13
N ARG A 43 -6.92 -1.65 13.29
CA ARG A 43 -7.37 -0.31 13.72
C ARG A 43 -8.54 -0.38 14.71
N LYS A 44 -9.48 -1.30 14.53
CA LYS A 44 -10.60 -1.51 15.47
C LYS A 44 -10.13 -1.97 16.85
N ASN A 45 -9.01 -2.72 16.91
CA ASN A 45 -8.47 -3.32 18.12
C ASN A 45 -7.36 -2.48 18.79
N TRP A 46 -6.88 -1.41 18.16
CA TRP A 46 -5.84 -0.55 18.72
C TRP A 46 -6.44 0.52 19.64
N LEU A 47 -6.12 0.46 20.94
CA LEU A 47 -6.62 1.40 21.96
C LEU A 47 -6.36 2.88 21.64
N PHE A 48 -5.33 3.19 20.86
CA PHE A 48 -4.87 4.56 20.59
C PHE A 48 -5.00 4.99 19.13
N ALA A 49 -5.74 4.25 18.30
CA ALA A 49 -5.97 4.58 16.90
C ALA A 49 -7.20 5.50 16.73
N GLY A 50 -7.05 6.78 17.06
CA GLY A 50 -8.16 7.74 17.06
C GLY A 50 -7.93 9.09 16.40
N SER A 51 -6.69 9.43 16.01
CA SER A 51 -6.38 10.73 15.42
C SER A 51 -6.15 10.65 13.90
N PRO A 52 -6.52 11.68 13.11
CA PRO A 52 -6.21 11.73 11.68
C PRO A 52 -4.71 11.59 11.38
N LYS A 53 -3.85 12.18 12.24
CA LYS A 53 -2.39 12.04 12.13
C LYS A 53 -1.93 10.59 12.33
N GLY A 54 -2.48 9.90 13.33
CA GLY A 54 -2.19 8.48 13.56
C GLY A 54 -2.68 7.59 12.41
N ALA A 55 -3.85 7.90 11.82
CA ALA A 55 -4.36 7.21 10.65
C ALA A 55 -3.43 7.38 9.44
N ALA A 56 -2.97 8.61 9.17
CA ALA A 56 -2.03 8.88 8.08
C ALA A 56 -0.68 8.16 8.27
N ALA A 57 -0.11 8.20 9.48
CA ALA A 57 1.12 7.49 9.79
C ALA A 57 0.99 5.97 9.64
N SER A 58 -0.13 5.40 10.11
CA SER A 58 -0.39 3.97 10.01
C SER A 58 -0.60 3.55 8.55
N ALA A 59 -1.30 4.37 7.76
CA ALA A 59 -1.46 4.13 6.32
C ALA A 59 -0.10 4.11 5.60
N GLY A 60 0.81 5.02 5.92
CA GLY A 60 2.16 5.03 5.35
C GLY A 60 2.94 3.74 5.61
N ILE A 61 2.92 3.25 6.87
CA ILE A 61 3.59 1.99 7.23
C ILE A 61 2.94 0.80 6.50
N TYR A 62 1.62 0.71 6.48
CA TYR A 62 0.93 -0.38 5.79
C TYR A 62 1.14 -0.36 4.28
N THR A 63 1.23 0.80 3.66
CA THR A 63 1.63 0.92 2.25
C THR A 63 3.00 0.27 2.04
N LEU A 64 4.02 0.59 2.86
CA LEU A 64 5.35 -0.04 2.74
C LEU A 64 5.29 -1.57 2.91
N VAL A 65 4.51 -2.06 3.87
CA VAL A 65 4.32 -3.51 4.11
C VAL A 65 3.68 -4.19 2.90
N GLU A 66 2.57 -3.65 2.40
CA GLU A 66 1.82 -4.27 1.29
C GLU A 66 2.60 -4.16 -0.02
N THR A 67 3.32 -3.06 -0.27
CA THR A 67 4.21 -2.94 -1.43
C THR A 67 5.36 -3.95 -1.35
N ALA A 68 5.96 -4.17 -0.17
CA ALA A 68 7.01 -5.17 0.01
C ALA A 68 6.50 -6.58 -0.30
N LYS A 69 5.34 -6.95 0.24
CA LYS A 69 4.69 -8.25 -0.05
C LYS A 69 4.36 -8.41 -1.53
N ALA A 70 3.84 -7.37 -2.18
CA ALA A 70 3.52 -7.39 -3.61
C ALA A 70 4.76 -7.62 -4.50
N ASN A 71 5.95 -7.24 -4.00
CA ASN A 71 7.24 -7.45 -4.67
C ASN A 71 7.97 -8.72 -4.18
N GLY A 72 7.32 -9.57 -3.38
CA GLY A 72 7.88 -10.83 -2.89
C GLY A 72 8.95 -10.69 -1.82
N LEU A 73 8.98 -9.58 -1.08
CA LEU A 73 9.92 -9.34 0.01
C LEU A 73 9.35 -9.74 1.37
N ASP A 74 10.22 -10.10 2.31
CA ASP A 74 9.91 -10.11 3.74
C ASP A 74 9.71 -8.67 4.22
N ALA A 75 8.48 -8.33 4.59
CA ALA A 75 8.11 -6.98 4.97
C ALA A 75 8.88 -6.46 6.20
N MET A 76 9.24 -7.34 7.14
CA MET A 76 9.97 -6.94 8.34
C MET A 76 11.44 -6.63 8.02
N LYS A 77 12.08 -7.47 7.18
CA LYS A 77 13.44 -7.19 6.67
C LYS A 77 13.47 -5.88 5.89
N TYR A 78 12.50 -5.66 5.02
CA TYR A 78 12.41 -4.45 4.21
C TYR A 78 12.25 -3.18 5.07
N ILE A 79 11.32 -3.17 6.03
CA ILE A 79 11.15 -2.04 6.95
C ILE A 79 12.44 -1.80 7.75
N LYS A 80 13.05 -2.86 8.28
CA LYS A 80 14.30 -2.75 9.03
C LYS A 80 15.41 -2.19 8.16
N TYR A 81 15.51 -2.62 6.91
CA TYR A 81 16.50 -2.14 5.96
C TYR A 81 16.35 -0.63 5.73
N ILE A 82 15.14 -0.18 5.37
CA ILE A 82 14.84 1.24 5.19
C ILE A 82 15.19 2.05 6.45
N LEU A 83 14.69 1.65 7.62
CA LEU A 83 14.87 2.42 8.84
C LEU A 83 16.31 2.43 9.37
N SER A 84 17.13 1.44 8.99
CA SER A 84 18.53 1.37 9.43
C SER A 84 19.47 2.10 8.48
N ASP A 85 19.23 1.99 7.17
CA ASP A 85 20.16 2.45 6.13
C ASP A 85 19.84 3.87 5.66
N MET A 86 18.55 4.21 5.53
CA MET A 86 18.10 5.51 4.99
C MET A 86 18.48 6.73 5.84
N PRO A 87 18.45 6.71 7.20
CA PRO A 87 18.87 7.87 7.99
C PRO A 87 20.35 8.23 7.84
N GLY A 88 21.20 7.25 7.50
CA GLY A 88 22.64 7.43 7.29
C GLY A 88 23.03 7.75 5.85
N SER A 89 22.08 7.72 4.92
CA SER A 89 22.33 7.96 3.50
C SER A 89 22.22 9.45 3.13
N THR A 90 22.46 9.78 1.86
CA THR A 90 22.28 11.14 1.32
C THR A 90 20.82 11.58 1.23
N PHE A 91 19.87 10.73 1.63
CA PHE A 91 18.42 10.97 1.60
C PHE A 91 17.98 12.34 2.16
N PRO A 92 18.51 12.86 3.29
CA PRO A 92 18.09 14.17 3.80
C PRO A 92 18.52 15.35 2.90
N LYS A 93 19.48 15.13 1.99
CA LYS A 93 20.09 16.18 1.16
C LYS A 93 19.61 16.17 -0.30
N ASN A 94 19.16 15.00 -0.81
CA ASN A 94 18.68 14.87 -2.19
C ASN A 94 17.28 14.23 -2.23
N PRO A 95 16.23 14.98 -2.59
CA PRO A 95 14.86 14.46 -2.66
C PRO A 95 14.57 13.53 -3.86
N GLU A 96 15.51 13.31 -4.79
CA GLU A 96 15.39 12.34 -5.90
C GLU A 96 15.79 10.90 -5.51
N TYR A 97 16.24 10.66 -4.28
CA TYR A 97 16.83 9.38 -3.83
C TYR A 97 15.90 8.26 -3.28
N PRO A 98 14.54 8.32 -3.26
CA PRO A 98 13.75 7.17 -2.85
C PRO A 98 13.98 5.91 -3.70
N ASP A 99 14.51 6.08 -4.92
CA ASP A 99 14.59 5.03 -5.93
C ASP A 99 15.45 3.84 -5.50
N ASP A 100 16.60 4.07 -4.87
CA ASP A 100 17.52 3.02 -4.42
C ASP A 100 16.92 2.08 -3.35
N TYR A 101 15.89 2.54 -2.65
CA TYR A 101 15.20 1.79 -1.60
C TYR A 101 13.89 1.18 -2.09
N LEU A 102 13.55 1.33 -3.37
CA LEU A 102 12.31 0.80 -3.91
C LEU A 102 12.33 -0.74 -3.86
N PRO A 103 11.17 -1.35 -3.63
CA PRO A 103 11.11 -2.77 -3.38
C PRO A 103 11.48 -3.62 -4.59
N TRP A 104 11.51 -3.07 -5.82
CA TRP A 104 11.96 -3.75 -7.02
C TRP A 104 13.47 -3.63 -7.30
N GLU A 105 14.22 -2.84 -6.52
CA GLU A 105 15.65 -2.67 -6.75
C GLU A 105 16.44 -3.96 -6.47
N PRO A 106 17.46 -4.29 -7.28
CA PRO A 106 18.22 -5.53 -7.14
C PRO A 106 18.83 -5.72 -5.76
N MET A 107 19.39 -4.66 -5.15
CA MET A 107 20.00 -4.72 -3.83
C MET A 107 18.97 -4.99 -2.73
N VAL A 108 17.78 -4.38 -2.85
CA VAL A 108 16.68 -4.59 -1.91
C VAL A 108 16.15 -6.01 -2.04
N GLN A 109 15.98 -6.50 -3.27
CA GLN A 109 15.54 -7.87 -3.56
C GLN A 109 16.52 -8.92 -3.02
N GLU A 110 17.83 -8.70 -3.13
CA GLU A 110 18.85 -9.58 -2.56
C GLU A 110 18.80 -9.61 -1.02
N ARG A 111 18.66 -8.45 -0.38
CA ARG A 111 18.73 -8.33 1.08
C ARG A 111 17.43 -8.71 1.80
N CYS A 112 16.28 -8.49 1.14
CA CYS A 112 14.97 -8.51 1.80
C CYS A 112 14.05 -9.65 1.34
N ARG A 113 14.43 -10.50 0.39
CA ARG A 113 13.70 -11.76 0.11
C ARG A 113 13.79 -12.77 1.26
#